data_AF-A0A838SKT9-F1
#
_entry.id   AF-A0A838SKT9-F1
#
_cell.length_a   1.000
_cell.length_b   1.000
_cell.length_c   1.000
_cell.angle_alpha   90.00
_cell.angle_beta   90.00
_cell.angle_gamma   90.00
#
_symmetry.space_group_name_H-M   'P 1'
#
loop_
_entity.id
_entity.type
_entity.pdbx_description
1 polymer ?
#
loop_
_entity_poly.entity_id
_entity_poly.type
_entity_poly.pdbx_seq_one_letter_code
_entity_poly.pdbx_strand_id
1 'polypeptide(L)'
;MARDQYVRPRTGWFSDRSACYLAAGRPVITQETGFSDHLATGTGLFGWATKEDVLDAVDEVASDYAKHARGARDVAEEYFAADKVVRSLMDRAGL
;
A
#
# COMPACT_ATOMS: atom_id res chain seq x y z
N MET A 1 -10.02 -8.43 4.04
CA MET A 1 -9.82 -8.01 5.44
C MET A 1 -8.59 -8.68 5.98
N ALA A 2 -7.77 -7.91 6.71
CA ALA A 2 -6.64 -8.47 7.43
C ALA A 2 -7.16 -9.23 8.67
N ARG A 3 -6.39 -10.18 9.17
CA ARG A 3 -6.73 -10.87 10.42
C ARG A 3 -6.57 -9.91 11.60
N ASP A 4 -7.39 -10.06 12.64
CA ASP A 4 -7.36 -9.22 13.86
C ASP A 4 -5.96 -9.16 14.50
N GLN A 5 -5.21 -10.27 14.41
CA GLN A 5 -3.81 -10.37 14.83
C GLN A 5 -2.84 -9.40 14.15
N TYR A 6 -3.24 -8.75 13.04
CA TYR A 6 -2.44 -7.74 12.35
C TYR A 6 -2.98 -6.33 12.58
N VAL A 7 -4.31 -6.22 12.71
CA VAL A 7 -5.04 -4.95 12.83
C VAL A 7 -4.85 -4.34 14.21
N ARG A 8 -5.20 -5.07 15.28
CA ARG A 8 -5.08 -4.56 16.66
C ARG A 8 -3.64 -4.20 17.05
N PRO A 9 -2.63 -5.05 16.80
CA PRO A 9 -1.25 -4.72 17.15
C PRO A 9 -0.55 -3.81 16.13
N ARG A 10 -1.21 -3.41 15.05
CA ARG A 10 -0.64 -2.55 13.99
C ARG A 10 0.73 -3.03 13.46
N THR A 11 0.81 -4.30 13.10
CA THR A 11 2.06 -4.97 12.67
C THR A 11 2.67 -4.47 11.35
N GLY A 12 2.02 -3.57 10.63
CA GLY A 12 2.39 -3.16 9.28
C GLY A 12 2.12 -4.22 8.21
N TRP A 13 1.37 -5.29 8.53
CA TRP A 13 1.14 -6.38 7.60
C TRP A 13 0.53 -5.89 6.28
N PHE A 14 1.17 -6.24 5.16
CA PHE A 14 0.75 -5.88 3.82
C PHE A 14 0.76 -7.11 2.92
N SER A 15 -0.26 -7.26 2.07
CA SER A 15 -0.43 -8.48 1.27
C SER A 15 0.30 -8.39 -0.07
N ASP A 16 0.85 -9.52 -0.52
CA ASP A 16 1.44 -9.66 -1.87
C ASP A 16 0.44 -9.30 -2.98
N ARG A 17 -0.84 -9.66 -2.81
CA ARG A 17 -1.91 -9.29 -3.74
C ARG A 17 -2.07 -7.77 -3.86
N SER A 18 -1.98 -7.05 -2.74
CA SER A 18 -2.04 -5.59 -2.73
C SER A 18 -0.86 -5.01 -3.50
N ALA A 19 0.36 -5.51 -3.26
CA ALA A 19 1.56 -5.10 -3.99
C ALA A 19 1.43 -5.37 -5.50
N CYS A 20 0.93 -6.54 -5.89
CA CYS A 20 0.68 -6.89 -7.30
C CYS A 20 -0.33 -5.94 -7.98
N TYR A 21 -1.40 -5.56 -7.28
CA TYR A 21 -2.36 -4.59 -7.83
C TYR A 21 -1.77 -3.19 -7.97
N LEU A 22 -1.00 -2.74 -6.99
CA LEU A 22 -0.28 -1.48 -7.07
C LEU A 22 0.67 -1.47 -8.28
N ALA A 23 1.44 -2.54 -8.49
CA ALA A 23 2.34 -2.69 -9.64
C ALA A 23 1.60 -2.69 -10.99
N ALA A 24 0.36 -3.20 -11.01
CA ALA A 24 -0.52 -3.14 -12.18
C ALA A 24 -1.18 -1.75 -12.38
N GLY A 25 -0.82 -0.73 -11.59
CA GLY A 25 -1.40 0.60 -11.62
C GLY A 25 -2.85 0.64 -11.13
N ARG A 26 -3.26 -0.32 -10.29
CA ARG A 26 -4.62 -0.38 -9.74
C ARG A 26 -4.60 0.17 -8.32
N PRO A 27 -5.35 1.24 -8.02
CA PRO A 27 -5.46 1.77 -6.67
C PRO A 27 -5.95 0.70 -5.67
N VAL A 28 -5.39 0.70 -4.47
CA VAL A 28 -5.72 -0.26 -3.40
C VAL A 28 -6.28 0.48 -2.19
N ILE A 29 -7.46 0.04 -1.74
CA ILE A 29 -8.08 0.45 -0.48
C ILE A 29 -8.09 -0.79 0.41
N THR A 30 -7.31 -0.78 1.50
CA THR A 30 -7.13 -1.96 2.36
C THR A 30 -7.16 -1.58 3.83
N GLN A 31 -7.52 -2.55 4.67
CA GLN A 31 -7.67 -2.33 6.09
C GLN A 31 -6.34 -1.89 6.70
N GLU A 32 -6.38 -0.84 7.51
CA GLU A 32 -5.22 -0.31 8.20
C GLU A 32 -4.67 -1.33 9.20
N THR A 33 -3.38 -1.57 9.10
CA THR A 33 -2.62 -2.51 9.94
C THR A 33 -1.33 -1.88 10.46
N GLY A 34 -1.13 -0.58 10.33
CA GLY A 34 0.15 0.12 10.57
C GLY A 34 1.03 0.24 9.32
N PHE A 35 0.56 -0.15 8.13
CA PHE A 35 1.40 -0.09 6.93
C PHE A 35 1.62 1.35 6.45
N SER A 36 0.70 2.26 6.77
CA SER A 36 0.78 3.68 6.43
C SER A 36 1.94 4.41 7.11
N ASP A 37 2.50 3.83 8.17
CA ASP A 37 3.70 4.34 8.86
C ASP A 37 4.98 4.11 8.02
N HIS A 38 4.92 3.26 6.99
CA HIS A 38 6.06 2.86 6.16
C HIS A 38 5.86 3.07 4.65
N LEU A 39 4.61 3.05 4.18
CA LEU A 39 4.26 3.19 2.77
C LEU A 39 3.61 4.54 2.52
N ALA A 40 3.90 5.16 1.37
CA ALA A 40 3.17 6.35 0.96
C ALA A 40 1.68 6.03 0.73
N THR A 41 0.81 6.83 1.34
CA THR A 41 -0.65 6.70 1.24
C THR A 41 -1.28 8.01 0.76
N GLY A 42 -2.58 7.98 0.45
CA GLY A 42 -3.34 9.15 0.00
C GLY A 42 -3.30 9.37 -1.52
N THR A 43 -2.40 8.69 -2.25
CA THR A 43 -2.47 8.63 -3.71
C THR A 43 -2.20 7.21 -4.21
N GLY A 44 -3.27 6.48 -4.54
CA GLY A 44 -3.18 5.13 -5.12
C GLY A 44 -3.13 4.00 -4.09
N LEU A 45 -2.78 4.31 -2.84
CA LEU A 45 -2.91 3.42 -1.70
C LEU A 45 -3.63 4.13 -0.54
N PHE A 46 -4.66 3.50 0.02
CA PHE A 46 -5.46 4.03 1.12
C PHE A 46 -5.66 2.98 2.21
N GLY A 47 -5.43 3.39 3.45
CA GLY A 47 -5.77 2.65 4.66
C GLY A 47 -7.15 3.02 5.17
N TRP A 48 -7.90 2.06 5.71
CA TRP A 48 -9.17 2.33 6.39
C TRP A 48 -9.25 1.66 7.76
N ALA A 49 -9.85 2.37 8.72
CA ALA A 49 -10.22 1.87 10.05
C ALA A 49 -11.74 1.92 10.25
N THR A 50 -12.43 2.83 9.57
CA THR A 50 -13.88 3.03 9.62
C THR A 50 -14.53 2.73 8.27
N LYS A 51 -15.87 2.76 8.21
CA LYS A 51 -16.59 2.63 6.94
C LYS A 51 -16.51 3.91 6.13
N GLU A 52 -16.51 5.04 6.82
CA GLU A 52 -16.42 6.38 6.27
C GLU A 52 -15.11 6.53 5.49
N ASP A 53 -13.99 6.05 6.03
CA ASP A 53 -12.69 6.04 5.34
C ASP A 53 -12.75 5.33 3.98
N VAL A 54 -13.55 4.26 3.87
CA VAL A 54 -13.71 3.51 2.61
C VAL A 54 -14.48 4.32 1.60
N LEU A 55 -15.54 5.01 2.03
CA LEU A 55 -16.35 5.86 1.15
C LEU A 55 -15.50 7.02 0.62
N ASP A 56 -14.81 7.72 1.52
CA ASP A 56 -13.93 8.84 1.16
C ASP A 56 -12.82 8.40 0.20
N ALA A 57 -12.19 7.25 0.44
CA ALA A 57 -11.16 6.72 -0.44
C ALA A 57 -11.71 6.30 -1.82
N VAL A 58 -12.94 5.76 -1.88
CA VAL A 58 -13.59 5.43 -3.16
C VAL A 58 -13.88 6.70 -3.95
N ASP A 59 -14.40 7.73 -3.29
CA ASP A 59 -14.74 9.01 -3.94
C ASP A 59 -13.47 9.73 -4.44
N GLU A 60 -12.41 9.79 -3.64
CA GLU A 60 -11.12 10.36 -4.06
C GLU A 60 -10.55 9.60 -5.28
N VAL A 61 -10.53 8.26 -5.25
CA VAL A 61 -10.07 7.44 -6.37
C VAL A 61 -10.92 7.65 -7.62
N ALA A 62 -12.25 7.80 -7.47
CA ALA A 62 -13.15 8.02 -8.58
C ALA A 62 -12.99 9.44 -9.18
N SER A 63 -12.65 10.44 -8.37
CA SER A 63 -12.50 11.83 -8.81
C SER A 63 -11.34 12.03 -9.79
N ASP A 64 -10.22 11.29 -9.62
CA ASP A 64 -9.08 11.29 -10.54
C ASP A 64 -8.38 9.92 -10.58
N TYR A 65 -9.05 8.96 -11.20
CA TYR A 65 -8.53 7.59 -11.31
C TYR A 65 -7.15 7.55 -11.97
N ALA A 66 -6.87 8.43 -12.93
CA ALA A 66 -5.59 8.44 -13.65
C ALA A 66 -4.43 8.83 -12.72
N LYS A 67 -4.63 9.84 -11.86
CA LYS A 67 -3.68 10.21 -10.79
C LYS A 67 -3.45 9.04 -9.84
N HIS A 68 -4.52 8.40 -9.38
CA HIS A 68 -4.40 7.29 -8.43
C HIS A 68 -3.80 6.03 -9.05
N ALA A 69 -4.04 5.76 -10.32
CA ALA A 69 -3.40 4.66 -11.05
C ALA A 69 -1.88 4.87 -11.17
N ARG A 70 -1.44 6.11 -11.45
CA ARG A 70 -0.01 6.48 -11.43
C ARG A 70 0.57 6.33 -10.03
N GLY A 71 -0.07 6.94 -9.02
CA GLY A 71 0.40 6.84 -7.65
C GLY A 71 0.46 5.40 -7.13
N ALA A 72 -0.47 4.54 -7.54
CA ALA A 72 -0.42 3.12 -7.21
C ALA A 72 0.85 2.45 -7.75
N ARG A 73 1.22 2.77 -9.00
CA ARG A 73 2.45 2.27 -9.61
C ARG A 73 3.69 2.87 -8.96
N ASP A 74 3.67 4.16 -8.65
CA ASP A 74 4.76 4.84 -7.95
C ASP A 74 5.04 4.20 -6.58
N VAL A 75 3.99 3.87 -5.81
CA VAL A 75 4.14 3.14 -4.53
C VAL A 75 4.76 1.76 -4.77
N ALA A 76 4.34 1.02 -5.81
CA ALA A 76 4.94 -0.28 -6.09
C ALA A 76 6.41 -0.19 -6.48
N GLU A 77 6.76 0.76 -7.35
CA GLU A 77 8.12 0.97 -7.83
C GLU A 77 9.04 1.52 -6.73
N GLU A 78 8.51 2.26 -5.76
CA GLU A 78 9.30 2.78 -4.64
C GLU A 78 9.58 1.73 -3.57
N TYR A 79 8.55 1.00 -3.13
CA TYR A 79 8.65 0.18 -1.92
C TYR A 79 8.77 -1.32 -2.20
N PHE A 80 8.36 -1.80 -3.37
CA PHE A 80 8.26 -3.23 -3.68
C PHE A 80 9.08 -3.67 -4.90
N ALA A 81 9.78 -2.75 -5.56
CA ALA A 81 10.64 -3.10 -6.69
C ALA A 81 11.79 -4.03 -6.24
N ALA A 82 11.95 -5.15 -6.95
CA ALA A 82 12.88 -6.20 -6.57
C ALA A 82 14.33 -5.71 -6.51
N ASP A 83 14.75 -4.86 -7.45
CA ASP A 83 16.08 -4.26 -7.49
C ASP A 83 16.37 -3.38 -6.27
N LYS A 84 15.38 -2.66 -5.73
CA LYS A 84 15.50 -1.87 -4.50
C LYS A 84 15.52 -2.75 -3.26
N VAL A 85 14.54 -3.65 -3.14
CA VAL A 85 14.37 -4.51 -1.96
C VAL A 85 15.56 -5.46 -1.81
N VAL A 86 15.93 -6.17 -2.88
CA VAL A 86 17.04 -7.13 -2.84
C VAL A 86 18.34 -6.40 -2.54
N ARG A 87 18.60 -5.24 -3.18
CA ARG A 87 19.79 -4.44 -2.88
C ARG A 87 19.86 -4.06 -1.40
N SER A 88 18.76 -3.53 -0.85
CA SER A 88 18.72 -3.19 0.58
C SER A 88 18.99 -4.39 1.49
N LEU A 89 18.47 -5.57 1.14
CA LEU A 89 18.72 -6.80 1.89
C LEU A 89 20.19 -7.24 1.81
N MET A 90 20.81 -7.14 0.63
CA MET A 90 22.23 -7.46 0.44
C MET A 90 23.12 -6.49 1.24
N ASP A 91 22.88 -5.19 1.14
CA ASP A 91 23.61 -4.16 1.88
C ASP A 91 23.55 -4.44 3.40
N ARG A 92 22.36 -4.80 3.91
CA ARG A 92 22.15 -5.14 5.34
C ARG A 92 22.78 -6.46 5.77
N ALA A 93 22.95 -7.39 4.84
CA ALA A 93 23.67 -8.64 5.05
C ALA A 93 25.20 -8.47 4.91
N GLY A 94 25.67 -7.30 4.47
CA GLY A 94 27.08 -7.03 4.21
C GLY A 94 27.61 -7.66 2.92
N LEU A 95 26.73 -7.89 1.94
CA LEU A 95 27.04 -8.43 0.61
C LEU A 95 27.09 -7.34 -0.46
#